data_AF-A0A9D4GTD4-F1
#
_entry.id   AF-A0A9D4GTD4-F1
#
_cell.length_a   1.000
_cell.length_b   1.000
_cell.length_c   1.000
_cell.angle_alpha   90.00
_cell.angle_beta   90.00
_cell.angle_gamma   90.00
#
_symmetry.space_group_name_H-M   'P 1'
#
loop_
_entity.id
_entity.type
_entity.pdbx_description
1 polymer ?
#
loop_
_entity_poly.entity_id
_entity_poly.type
_entity_poly.pdbx_seq_one_letter_code
_entity_poly.pdbx_strand_id
1 'polypeptide(L)'
;MTTIYVKIFGIVVPCDVTKLTTCYDVIRLLTSSSRKRDFAMFESTSEKEKLLPMESPVLKVITSWGAEGYMKLLVIRPVDEHTCRLASMSRAQRRLYRQ
;
A
#
# COMPACT_ATOMS: atom_id res chain seq x y z
N MET A 1 -10.20 16.66 -1.40
CA MET A 1 -9.94 15.54 -0.47
C MET A 1 -10.78 14.37 -0.95
N THR A 2 -10.27 13.14 -0.85
CA THR A 2 -10.98 11.94 -1.35
C THR A 2 -10.90 10.87 -0.26
N THR A 3 -12.03 10.27 0.11
CA THR A 3 -12.06 9.15 1.06
C THR A 3 -11.79 7.85 0.30
N ILE A 4 -10.83 7.07 0.78
CA ILE A 4 -10.52 5.72 0.29
C ILE A 4 -10.81 4.70 1.39
N TYR A 5 -10.98 3.44 1.02
CA TYR A 5 -11.22 2.35 1.97
C TYR A 5 -10.02 1.42 1.99
N VAL A 6 -9.50 1.16 3.19
CA VAL A 6 -8.30 0.35 3.39
C VAL A 6 -8.60 -0.74 4.39
N LYS A 7 -8.29 -1.99 4.04
CA LYS A 7 -8.43 -3.13 4.92
C LYS A 7 -7.17 -3.28 5.78
N ILE A 8 -7.34 -3.28 7.09
CA ILE A 8 -6.27 -3.47 8.08
C ILE A 8 -6.76 -4.38 9.19
N PHE A 9 -6.00 -5.42 9.53
CA PHE A 9 -6.39 -6.45 10.52
C PHE A 9 -7.79 -7.04 10.31
N GLY A 10 -8.21 -7.21 9.05
CA GLY A 10 -9.53 -7.75 8.71
C GLY A 10 -10.67 -6.72 8.69
N ILE A 11 -10.44 -5.49 9.17
CA ILE A 11 -11.43 -4.43 9.24
C ILE A 11 -11.21 -3.44 8.09
N VAL A 12 -12.29 -2.94 7.48
CA VAL A 12 -12.22 -1.89 6.46
C VAL A 12 -12.38 -0.54 7.14
N VAL A 13 -11.39 0.34 6.96
CA VAL A 13 -11.33 1.66 7.59
C VAL A 13 -11.35 2.73 6.49
N PRO A 14 -12.23 3.75 6.59
CA PRO A 14 -12.16 4.91 5.70
C PRO A 14 -10.95 5.78 6.04
N CYS A 15 -10.25 6.27 5.03
CA CYS A 15 -9.09 7.14 5.17
C CYS A 15 -9.20 8.30 4.18
N ASP A 16 -9.14 9.52 4.68
CA ASP A 16 -9.13 10.71 3.83
C ASP A 16 -7.73 10.97 3.30
N VAL A 17 -7.63 11.16 1.98
CA VAL A 17 -6.37 11.33 1.28
C VAL A 17 -6.41 12.51 0.31
N THR A 18 -5.22 13.00 -0.03
CA THR A 18 -5.00 14.04 -1.04
C THR A 18 -4.23 13.46 -2.23
N LYS A 19 -4.05 14.26 -3.29
CA LYS A 19 -3.23 13.87 -4.45
C LYS A 19 -1.76 13.59 -4.11
N LEU A 20 -1.28 14.12 -2.98
CA LEU A 20 0.10 13.97 -2.51
C LEU A 20 0.26 12.82 -1.50
N THR A 21 -0.84 12.30 -0.96
CA THR A 21 -0.80 11.25 0.06
C THR A 21 -0.25 9.96 -0.54
N THR A 22 0.84 9.47 0.03
CA THR A 22 1.52 8.23 -0.40
C THR A 22 0.98 6.99 0.32
N CYS A 23 1.32 5.80 -0.17
CA CYS A 23 1.05 4.56 0.54
C CYS A 23 1.68 4.57 1.95
N TYR A 24 2.88 5.14 2.09
CA TYR A 24 3.55 5.31 3.38
C TYR A 24 2.73 6.16 4.36
N ASP A 25 2.19 7.29 3.89
CA ASP A 25 1.38 8.16 4.73
C ASP A 25 0.15 7.44 5.27
N VAL A 26 -0.55 6.68 4.42
CA VAL A 26 -1.73 5.91 4.82
C VAL A 26 -1.37 4.81 5.83
N ILE A 27 -0.26 4.09 5.63
CA ILE A 27 0.25 3.12 6.62
C ILE A 27 0.49 3.83 7.95
N ARG A 28 1.19 4.97 7.93
CA ARG A 28 1.52 5.73 9.14
C ARG A 28 0.28 6.22 9.87
N LEU A 29 -0.74 6.66 9.14
CA LEU A 29 -2.02 7.13 9.69
C LEU A 29 -2.78 6.00 10.38
N LEU A 30 -2.81 4.80 9.78
CA LEU A 30 -3.67 3.70 10.24
C LEU A 30 -3.00 2.73 11.23
N THR A 31 -1.68 2.80 11.43
CA THR A 31 -0.95 1.83 12.27
C THR A 31 -0.36 2.41 13.57
N SER A 32 -0.54 3.70 13.85
CA SER A 32 -0.05 4.41 15.07
C SER A 32 1.35 3.99 15.54
N SER A 33 2.35 4.77 15.14
CA SER A 33 3.79 4.57 15.35
C SER A 33 4.27 3.80 16.59
N SER A 34 4.87 2.63 16.34
CA SER A 34 6.17 2.21 16.92
C SER A 34 6.86 1.14 16.05
N ARG A 35 6.10 0.47 15.17
CA ARG A 35 6.55 -0.61 14.28
C ARG A 35 6.42 -0.27 12.79
N LYS A 36 6.89 0.91 12.38
CA LYS A 36 6.75 1.43 11.00
C LYS A 36 7.43 0.56 9.92
N ARG A 37 8.40 -0.27 10.31
CA ARG A 37 9.15 -1.17 9.41
C ARG A 37 8.54 -2.56 9.29
N ASP A 38 7.38 -2.76 9.92
CA ASP A 38 6.74 -4.06 9.98
C ASP A 38 5.49 -4.08 9.10
N PHE A 39 5.13 -2.99 8.40
CA PHE A 39 3.91 -2.93 7.60
C PHE A 39 4.19 -2.57 6.16
N ALA A 40 3.43 -3.21 5.26
CA ALA A 40 3.37 -2.81 3.86
C ALA A 40 1.91 -2.76 3.38
N MET A 41 1.71 -2.00 2.32
CA MET A 41 0.44 -1.90 1.63
C MET A 41 0.46 -2.75 0.36
N PHE A 42 -0.65 -3.41 0.10
CA PHE A 42 -0.87 -4.28 -1.03
C PHE A 42 -2.11 -3.83 -1.80
N GLU A 43 -2.05 -3.95 -3.12
CA GLU A 43 -3.24 -4.10 -3.95
C GLU A 43 -3.61 -5.58 -3.93
N SER A 44 -4.83 -5.89 -3.50
CA SER A 44 -5.30 -7.24 -3.25
C SER A 44 -6.58 -7.52 -4.06
N THR A 45 -6.61 -8.66 -4.74
CA THR A 45 -7.81 -9.27 -5.33
C THR A 45 -8.08 -10.62 -4.65
N SER A 46 -9.14 -11.33 -5.05
CA SER A 46 -9.41 -12.69 -4.57
C SER A 46 -8.31 -13.70 -4.90
N GLU A 47 -7.50 -13.45 -5.93
CA GLU A 47 -6.53 -14.41 -6.47
C GLU A 47 -5.08 -13.99 -6.23
N LYS A 48 -4.82 -12.69 -6.08
CA LYS A 48 -3.46 -12.17 -6.09
C LYS A 48 -3.29 -10.95 -5.23
N GLU A 49 -2.11 -10.85 -4.64
CA GLU A 49 -1.66 -9.65 -3.95
C GLU A 49 -0.39 -9.10 -4.59
N LYS A 50 -0.34 -7.78 -4.66
CA LYS A 50 0.77 -7.03 -5.25
C LYS A 50 1.26 -6.00 -4.26
N LEU A 51 2.53 -6.15 -3.86
CA LEU A 51 3.21 -5.19 -3.00
C LEU A 51 3.30 -3.81 -3.65
N LEU A 52 2.79 -2.79 -2.96
CA LEU A 52 2.84 -1.41 -3.43
C LEU A 52 4.12 -0.71 -2.95
N PRO A 53 4.77 0.11 -3.80
CA PRO A 53 5.86 0.96 -3.34
C PRO A 53 5.38 2.01 -2.34
N MET A 54 6.13 2.21 -1.26
CA MET A 54 5.79 3.13 -0.18
C MET A 54 5.60 4.58 -0.67
N GLU A 55 6.44 5.02 -1.59
CA GLU A 55 6.41 6.37 -2.19
C GLU A 55 5.31 6.57 -3.25
N SER A 56 4.53 5.53 -3.57
CA SER A 56 3.49 5.68 -4.61
C SER A 56 2.33 6.53 -4.09
N PRO A 57 1.86 7.54 -4.83
CA PRO A 57 0.65 8.25 -4.48
C PRO A 57 -0.54 7.29 -4.51
N VAL A 58 -1.26 7.17 -3.39
CA VAL A 58 -2.30 6.14 -3.22
C VAL A 58 -3.45 6.33 -4.21
N LEU A 59 -3.79 7.58 -4.53
CA LEU A 59 -4.80 7.88 -5.55
C LEU A 59 -4.35 7.44 -6.95
N LYS A 60 -3.05 7.56 -7.29
CA LYS A 60 -2.55 7.05 -8.57
C LYS A 60 -2.69 5.53 -8.67
N VAL A 61 -2.43 4.82 -7.57
CA VAL A 61 -2.63 3.37 -7.50
C VAL A 61 -4.09 3.04 -7.78
N ILE A 62 -5.03 3.64 -7.05
CA ILE A 62 -6.46 3.38 -7.21
C ILE A 62 -6.93 3.71 -8.63
N THR A 63 -6.55 4.87 -9.17
CA THR A 63 -6.94 5.25 -10.54
C THR A 63 -6.38 4.32 -11.61
N SER A 64 -5.24 3.66 -11.34
CA SER A 64 -4.65 2.70 -12.29
C SER A 64 -5.43 1.39 -12.41
N TRP A 65 -6.39 1.15 -11.52
CA TRP A 65 -7.22 -0.05 -11.55
C TRP A 65 -8.24 -0.06 -12.69
N GLY A 66 -8.59 1.11 -13.22
CA GLY A 66 -9.55 1.25 -14.31
C GLY A 66 -10.91 0.59 -13.99
N ALA A 67 -11.49 -0.08 -14.99
CA ALA A 67 -12.80 -0.72 -14.87
C ALA A 67 -12.83 -1.88 -13.85
N GLU A 68 -11.68 -2.46 -13.51
CA GLU A 68 -11.57 -3.58 -12.56
C GLU A 68 -11.45 -3.11 -11.10
N GLY A 69 -11.56 -1.80 -10.82
CA GLY A 69 -11.37 -1.26 -9.47
C GLY A 69 -12.29 -1.87 -8.42
N TYR A 70 -13.49 -2.32 -8.80
CA TYR A 70 -14.44 -2.95 -7.88
C TYR A 70 -13.99 -4.31 -7.33
N MET A 71 -13.03 -4.97 -7.98
CA MET A 71 -12.46 -6.26 -7.54
C MET A 71 -11.21 -6.10 -6.66
N LYS A 72 -10.74 -4.86 -6.48
CA LYS A 72 -9.46 -4.56 -5.83
C LYS A 72 -9.68 -3.86 -4.50
N LEU A 73 -8.84 -4.21 -3.52
CA LEU A 73 -8.80 -3.56 -2.21
C LEU A 73 -7.36 -3.15 -1.87
N LEU A 74 -7.24 -2.04 -1.15
CA LEU A 74 -5.99 -1.72 -0.46
C LEU A 74 -5.95 -2.47 0.85
N VAL A 75 -4.87 -3.23 1.08
CA VAL A 75 -4.68 -4.03 2.30
C VAL A 75 -3.38 -3.62 2.97
N ILE A 76 -3.44 -3.31 4.27
CA ILE A 76 -2.27 -3.12 5.12
C ILE A 76 -2.17 -4.32 6.05
N ARG A 77 -0.96 -4.90 6.14
CA ARG A 77 -0.68 -6.01 7.05
C ARG A 77 0.77 -5.99 7.53
N PRO A 78 1.05 -6.69 8.64
CA PRO A 78 2.41 -6.96 9.06
C PRO A 78 3.19 -7.72 7.98
N VAL A 79 4.47 -7.42 7.83
CA VAL A 79 5.41 -8.06 6.91
C VAL A 79 6.79 -8.16 7.56
N ASP A 80 7.64 -9.04 7.03
CA ASP A 80 9.04 -9.11 7.42
C ASP A 80 9.84 -7.87 6.96
N GLU A 81 11.03 -7.69 7.54
CA GLU A 81 11.93 -6.58 7.19
C GLU A 81 12.30 -6.61 5.70
N HIS A 82 12.43 -7.80 5.13
CA HIS A 82 12.76 -7.99 3.72
C HIS A 82 11.70 -7.37 2.80
N THR A 83 10.43 -7.69 3.03
CA THR A 83 9.29 -7.17 2.27
C THR A 83 9.14 -5.66 2.47
N CYS A 84 9.35 -5.16 3.69
CA CYS A 84 9.36 -3.73 3.96
C CYS A 84 10.47 -3.01 3.18
N ARG A 85 11.67 -3.60 3.11
CA ARG A 85 12.79 -3.08 2.33
C ARG A 85 12.45 -3.05 0.84
N LEU A 86 11.90 -4.13 0.30
CA LEU A 86 11.42 -4.17 -1.08
C LEU A 86 10.38 -3.08 -1.36
N ALA A 87 9.43 -2.87 -0.45
CA ALA A 87 8.40 -1.82 -0.59
C ALA A 87 9.01 -0.41 -0.63
N SER A 88 10.09 -0.19 0.10
CA SER A 88 10.82 1.09 0.17
C SER A 88 11.74 1.33 -1.03
N MET A 89 12.16 0.27 -1.72
CA MET A 89 13.06 0.37 -2.88
C MET A 89 12.36 0.94 -4.11
N SER A 90 13.09 1.78 -4.85
CA SER A 90 12.69 2.23 -6.18
C SER A 90 12.59 1.06 -7.16
N ARG A 91 11.89 1.25 -8.28
CA ARG A 91 11.80 0.21 -9.32
C ARG A 91 13.17 -0.21 -9.86
N ALA A 92 14.10 0.74 -10.01
CA ALA A 92 15.45 0.46 -10.47
C ALA A 92 16.22 -0.40 -9.46
N GLN A 93 16.14 -0.05 -8.18
CA GLN A 93 16.76 -0.82 -7.10
C GLN A 93 16.21 -2.24 -7.00
N ARG A 94 14.88 -2.43 -7.13
CA ARG A 94 14.28 -3.78 -7.11
C ARG A 94 14.71 -4.66 -8.27
N ARG A 95 14.99 -4.08 -9.44
CA ARG A 95 15.49 -4.84 -10.61
C ARG A 95 16.90 -5.37 -10.35
N LEU A 96 17.77 -4.52 -9.79
CA LEU A 96 19.14 -4.89 -9.45
C LEU A 96 19.20 -5.94 -8.33
N TYR A 97 18.26 -5.91 -7.38
CA TYR A 97 18.22 -6.86 -6.26
C TYR A 97 17.83 -8.30 -6.64
N ARG A 98 17.22 -8.50 -7.82
CA ARG A 98 16.77 -9.82 -8.29
C ARG A 98 17.83 -10.55 -9.13
N GLN A 99 18.98 -9.91 -9.36
CA GLN A 99 20.15 -10.48 -10.03
C GLN A 99 21.11 -11.03 -8.98
#